data_AF-A0A0D3JCP5-F1
#
_entry.id   AF-A0A0D3JCP5-F1
#
_cell.length_a   1.000
_cell.length_b   1.000
_cell.length_c   1.000
_cell.angle_alpha   90.00
_cell.angle_beta   90.00
_cell.angle_gamma   90.00
#
_symmetry.space_group_name_H-M   'P 1'
#
loop_
_entity.id
_entity.type
_entity.pdbx_description
1 polymer ?
#
loop_
_entity_poly.entity_id
_entity_poly.type
_entity_poly.pdbx_seq_one_letter_code
_entity_poly.pdbx_strand_id
1 'polypeptide(L)'
;MSLILSVITASAFAPAPAFTFTHVPTPVRLAPRLAPPRAARPCMVDSSGIDGWPELAQAAVFVGSYASLGACAVGTTRLFDAARESALPLITGSRSAAAELHRDFVAALPLLGLLYLAAGVGHFADAEAFRAIYPPVGTWGLWYLPGSAEFHVAWTGVAECLGGGGLALGGLLSGLGVEAEGALGLPVGGLLTAASAGGLFLLTVAVTPANIYMFTHGAVMSGQDAGAALGLSFHCARFGIQVVLLSLLATLARDSFYYAWGDQLD
;
A
#
# COMPACT_ATOMS: atom_id res chain seq x y z
N MET A 1 8.83 12.35 -13.32
CA MET A 1 9.14 10.93 -13.00
C MET A 1 10.17 10.76 -11.89
N SER A 2 11.32 11.44 -11.92
CA SER A 2 12.41 11.26 -10.93
C SER A 2 12.02 11.52 -9.46
N LEU A 3 11.13 12.49 -9.19
CA LEU A 3 10.75 12.86 -7.81
C LEU A 3 9.81 11.84 -7.13
N ILE A 4 8.88 11.25 -7.89
CA ILE A 4 7.91 10.27 -7.38
C ILE A 4 8.60 8.92 -7.14
N LEU A 5 9.47 8.49 -8.06
CA LEU A 5 10.31 7.31 -7.85
C LEU A 5 11.23 7.50 -6.63
N SER A 6 11.90 8.64 -6.47
CA SER A 6 12.80 8.89 -5.34
C SER A 6 12.13 8.80 -3.97
N VAL A 7 10.86 9.22 -3.84
CA VAL A 7 10.09 9.14 -2.59
C VAL A 7 9.63 7.70 -2.29
N ILE A 8 9.30 6.92 -3.32
CA ILE A 8 8.90 5.52 -3.19
C ILE A 8 10.11 4.64 -2.81
N THR A 9 11.27 4.83 -3.45
CA THR A 9 12.47 4.04 -3.15
C THR A 9 13.01 4.31 -1.74
N ALA A 10 12.92 5.55 -1.25
CA ALA A 10 13.38 5.92 0.08
C ALA A 10 12.54 5.30 1.23
N SER A 11 11.31 4.88 0.93
CA SER A 11 10.39 4.29 1.92
C SER A 11 10.43 2.76 1.93
N ALA A 12 10.81 2.14 0.81
CA ALA A 12 10.77 0.69 0.60
C ALA A 12 12.12 -0.02 0.81
N PHE A 13 13.23 0.74 0.90
CA PHE A 13 14.58 0.17 1.02
C PHE A 13 15.37 0.81 2.16
N ALA A 14 14.99 0.48 3.39
CA ALA A 14 16.00 0.41 4.45
C ALA A 14 16.90 -0.80 4.14
N PRO A 15 18.23 -0.68 4.18
CA PRO A 15 19.12 -1.80 3.88
C PRO A 15 18.87 -2.94 4.90
N ALA A 16 18.53 -4.12 4.39
CA ALA A 16 18.44 -5.32 5.21
C ALA A 16 19.81 -5.60 5.86
N PRO A 17 19.91 -5.82 7.18
CA PRO A 17 21.16 -6.18 7.81
C PRO A 17 21.64 -7.54 7.30
N ALA A 18 22.96 -7.65 7.07
CA ALA A 18 23.60 -8.87 6.59
C ALA A 18 23.30 -10.04 7.54
N PHE A 19 22.65 -11.08 7.02
CA PHE A 19 22.37 -12.32 7.76
C PHE A 19 23.68 -13.01 8.16
N THR A 20 23.94 -13.06 9.46
CA THR A 20 24.98 -13.94 10.02
C THR A 20 24.25 -15.16 10.60
N PHE A 21 24.43 -16.33 10.00
CA PHE A 21 23.90 -17.59 10.52
C PHE A 21 24.62 -17.94 11.82
N THR A 22 24.01 -17.70 12.97
CA THR A 22 24.46 -18.25 14.25
C THR A 22 23.74 -19.57 14.51
N HIS A 23 24.54 -20.60 14.74
CA HIS A 23 24.11 -21.96 15.03
C HIS A 23 23.27 -21.97 16.32
N VAL A 24 22.03 -22.46 16.26
CA VAL A 24 21.17 -22.64 17.44
C VAL A 24 21.59 -23.92 18.17
N PRO A 25 22.06 -23.87 19.43
CA PRO A 25 22.27 -25.08 20.21
C PRO A 25 20.94 -25.63 20.76
N THR A 26 20.84 -26.95 20.80
CA THR A 26 19.71 -27.76 21.26
C THR A 26 19.26 -27.39 22.68
N PRO A 27 17.95 -27.34 22.99
CA PRO A 27 17.48 -26.90 24.30
C PRO A 27 17.72 -27.95 25.39
N VAL A 28 18.46 -27.55 26.43
CA VAL A 28 18.54 -28.26 27.71
C VAL A 28 17.26 -27.97 28.50
N ARG A 29 16.55 -29.03 28.91
CA ARG A 29 15.30 -28.94 29.68
C ARG A 29 15.60 -28.51 31.13
N LEU A 30 15.50 -27.21 31.42
CA LEU A 30 15.60 -26.66 32.77
C LEU A 30 14.22 -26.64 33.45
N ALA A 31 14.22 -26.93 34.76
CA ALA A 31 13.06 -26.91 35.65
C ALA A 31 12.31 -25.55 35.64
N PRO A 32 11.02 -25.52 36.02
CA PRO A 32 10.21 -24.31 35.92
C PRO A 32 10.72 -23.23 36.88
N ARG A 33 11.44 -22.24 36.34
CA ARG A 33 11.74 -20.99 37.04
C ARG A 33 10.44 -20.19 37.19
N LEU A 34 10.13 -19.80 38.42
CA LEU A 34 9.16 -18.75 38.73
C LEU A 34 9.40 -17.57 37.80
N ALA A 35 8.37 -17.18 37.05
CA ALA A 35 8.44 -16.07 36.12
C ALA A 35 8.87 -14.80 36.90
N PRO A 36 9.93 -14.11 36.47
CA PRO A 36 10.26 -12.83 37.06
C PRO A 36 9.08 -11.86 36.88
N PRO A 37 8.87 -10.90 37.80
CA PRO A 37 7.86 -9.87 37.65
C PRO A 37 8.04 -9.22 36.27
N ARG A 38 6.94 -9.16 35.52
CA ARG A 38 6.87 -8.58 34.17
C ARG A 38 7.55 -7.21 34.24
N ALA A 39 8.76 -7.12 33.70
CA ALA A 39 9.47 -5.85 33.62
C ALA A 39 8.51 -4.86 32.95
N ALA A 40 8.27 -3.72 33.60
CA ALA A 40 7.48 -2.64 33.02
C ALA A 40 8.04 -2.40 31.63
N ARG A 41 7.21 -2.58 30.59
CA ARG A 41 7.61 -2.22 29.24
C ARG A 41 8.04 -0.75 29.31
N PRO A 42 9.21 -0.39 28.77
CA PRO A 42 9.58 1.00 28.61
C PRO A 42 8.37 1.71 28.01
N CYS A 43 7.92 2.79 28.65
CA CYS A 43 6.86 3.65 28.13
C CYS A 43 7.37 4.12 26.76
N MET A 44 6.90 3.48 25.68
CA MET A 44 7.17 3.99 24.35
C MET A 44 6.56 5.38 24.34
N VAL A 45 7.34 6.38 23.97
CA VAL A 45 6.82 7.74 23.84
C VAL A 45 5.98 7.73 22.58
N ASP A 46 4.67 7.70 22.75
CA ASP A 46 3.71 7.67 21.64
C ASP A 46 3.89 8.91 20.76
N SER A 47 4.00 8.70 19.45
CA SER A 47 4.35 9.79 18.51
C SER A 47 3.25 10.85 18.39
N SER A 48 1.98 10.51 18.68
CA SER A 48 0.84 11.42 18.62
C SER A 48 0.09 11.63 19.94
N GLY A 49 0.24 10.72 20.92
CA GLY A 49 -0.48 10.74 22.20
C GLY A 49 -2.00 10.51 22.10
N ILE A 50 -2.48 10.03 20.94
CA ILE A 50 -3.91 9.80 20.67
C ILE A 50 -4.41 8.54 21.39
N ASP A 51 -3.56 7.54 21.57
CA ASP A 51 -3.81 6.31 22.33
C ASP A 51 -4.23 6.58 23.80
N GLY A 52 -3.80 7.70 24.38
CA GLY A 52 -4.21 8.16 25.71
C GLY A 52 -5.57 8.88 25.77
N TRP A 53 -6.22 9.12 24.63
CA TRP A 53 -7.51 9.83 24.58
C TRP A 53 -8.69 8.90 24.87
N PRO A 54 -9.88 9.44 25.23
CA PRO A 54 -11.10 8.64 25.30
C PRO A 54 -11.38 7.90 23.97
N GLU A 55 -11.91 6.68 24.03
CA GLU A 55 -12.11 5.81 22.86
C GLU A 55 -12.91 6.49 21.74
N LEU A 56 -13.94 7.28 22.09
CA LEU A 56 -14.73 8.02 21.09
C LEU A 56 -13.88 9.03 20.31
N ALA A 57 -12.91 9.67 20.95
CA ALA A 57 -12.01 10.61 20.28
C ALA A 57 -11.02 9.85 19.38
N GLN A 58 -10.52 8.69 19.82
CA GLN A 58 -9.69 7.81 19.00
C GLN A 58 -10.43 7.31 17.75
N ALA A 59 -11.67 6.86 17.93
CA ALA A 59 -12.58 6.48 16.84
C ALA A 59 -12.79 7.61 15.85
N ALA A 60 -13.00 8.84 16.34
CA ALA A 60 -13.16 10.01 15.49
C ALA A 60 -11.92 10.31 14.66
N VAL A 61 -10.71 10.14 15.22
CA VAL A 61 -9.45 10.25 14.45
C VAL A 61 -9.40 9.18 13.36
N PHE A 62 -9.68 7.92 13.69
CA PHE A 62 -9.68 6.82 12.72
C PHE A 62 -10.63 7.09 11.54
N VAL A 63 -11.89 7.43 11.83
CA VAL A 63 -12.90 7.74 10.80
C VAL A 63 -12.53 9.00 10.02
N GLY A 64 -12.03 10.03 10.71
CA GLY A 64 -11.58 11.27 10.09
C GLY A 64 -10.41 11.05 9.13
N SER A 65 -9.45 10.19 9.48
CA SER A 65 -8.35 9.80 8.60
C SER A 65 -8.85 9.12 7.33
N TYR A 66 -9.81 8.21 7.42
CA TYR A 66 -10.45 7.58 6.26
C TYR A 66 -11.20 8.58 5.38
N ALA A 67 -12.01 9.45 5.99
CA ALA A 67 -12.75 10.48 5.26
C ALA A 67 -11.80 11.43 4.52
N SER A 68 -10.71 11.83 5.17
CA SER A 68 -9.67 12.69 4.59
C SER A 68 -8.96 11.99 3.44
N LEU A 69 -8.58 10.72 3.62
CA LEU A 69 -7.95 9.91 2.58
C LEU A 69 -8.85 9.81 1.34
N GLY A 70 -10.13 9.49 1.52
CA GLY A 70 -11.11 9.39 0.43
C GLY A 70 -11.33 10.73 -0.29
N ALA A 71 -11.53 11.81 0.47
CA ALA A 71 -11.71 13.15 -0.10
C ALA A 71 -10.48 13.61 -0.90
N CYS A 72 -9.28 13.41 -0.35
CA CYS A 72 -8.03 13.73 -1.04
C CYS A 72 -7.84 12.86 -2.29
N ALA A 73 -8.10 11.55 -2.24
CA ALA A 73 -7.98 10.68 -3.40
C ALA A 73 -8.96 11.06 -4.52
N VAL A 74 -10.21 11.41 -4.20
CA VAL A 74 -11.17 11.93 -5.20
C VAL A 74 -10.69 13.25 -5.79
N GLY A 75 -10.22 14.17 -4.95
CA GLY A 75 -9.67 15.45 -5.40
C GLY A 75 -8.46 15.29 -6.31
N THR A 76 -7.53 14.43 -5.96
CA THR A 76 -6.33 14.12 -6.75
C THR A 76 -6.68 13.40 -8.06
N THR A 77 -7.65 12.48 -8.05
CA THR A 77 -8.14 11.83 -9.28
C THR A 77 -8.72 12.87 -10.25
N ARG A 78 -9.56 13.80 -9.75
CA ARG A 78 -10.11 14.90 -10.58
C ARG A 78 -9.02 15.84 -11.08
N LEU A 79 -7.97 16.08 -10.28
CA LEU A 79 -6.82 16.86 -10.71
C LEU A 79 -6.05 16.16 -11.84
N PHE A 80 -5.87 14.84 -11.78
CA PHE A 80 -5.28 14.07 -12.88
C PHE A 80 -6.12 14.17 -14.15
N ASP A 81 -7.44 14.00 -14.05
CA ASP A 81 -8.36 14.12 -15.19
C ASP A 81 -8.28 15.54 -15.80
N ALA A 82 -8.37 16.59 -14.96
CA ALA A 82 -8.25 17.98 -15.42
C ALA A 82 -6.87 18.30 -16.03
N ALA A 83 -5.80 17.78 -15.46
CA ALA A 83 -4.45 17.94 -16.00
C ALA A 83 -4.32 17.26 -17.37
N ARG A 84 -4.89 16.07 -17.55
CA ARG A 84 -4.94 15.35 -18.82
C ARG A 84 -5.70 16.10 -19.90
N GLU A 85 -6.87 16.64 -19.56
CA GLU A 85 -7.75 17.29 -20.54
C GLU A 85 -7.30 18.71 -20.90
N SER A 86 -6.79 19.46 -19.92
CA SER A 86 -6.56 20.91 -20.06
C SER A 86 -5.09 21.32 -19.99
N ALA A 87 -4.33 20.81 -19.02
CA ALA A 87 -2.96 21.28 -18.79
C ALA A 87 -1.95 20.64 -19.75
N LEU A 88 -2.05 19.33 -19.97
CA LEU A 88 -1.13 18.58 -20.81
C LEU A 88 -1.11 19.11 -22.26
N PRO A 89 -2.26 19.33 -22.93
CA PRO A 89 -2.26 19.89 -24.29
C PRO A 89 -1.66 21.29 -24.40
N LEU A 90 -1.80 22.13 -23.35
CA LEU A 90 -1.19 23.46 -23.29
C LEU A 90 0.34 23.36 -23.16
N ILE A 91 0.84 22.39 -22.39
CA ILE A 91 2.27 22.18 -22.16
C ILE A 91 2.92 21.52 -23.39
N THR A 92 2.27 20.53 -23.99
CA THR A 92 2.81 19.78 -25.13
C THR A 92 2.55 20.44 -26.48
N GLY A 93 1.76 21.51 -26.52
CA GLY A 93 1.40 22.25 -27.73
C GLY A 93 0.38 21.53 -28.64
N SER A 94 0.00 20.28 -28.32
CA SER A 94 -1.05 19.55 -29.04
C SER A 94 -1.72 18.48 -28.18
N ARG A 95 -2.96 18.14 -28.54
CA ARG A 95 -3.71 17.03 -27.92
C ARG A 95 -3.10 15.66 -28.22
N SER A 96 -2.46 15.49 -29.38
CA SER A 96 -1.81 14.22 -29.74
C SER A 96 -0.57 13.96 -28.88
N ALA A 97 0.27 14.99 -28.68
CA ALA A 97 1.45 14.89 -27.82
C ALA A 97 1.08 14.71 -26.33
N ALA A 98 -0.03 15.30 -25.89
CA ALA A 98 -0.59 15.04 -24.55
C ALA A 98 -1.05 13.58 -24.38
N ALA A 99 -1.66 13.01 -25.41
CA ALA A 99 -2.07 11.61 -25.41
C ALA A 99 -0.88 10.65 -25.43
N GLU A 100 0.19 10.97 -26.16
CA GLU A 100 1.46 10.21 -26.13
C GLU A 100 2.11 10.25 -24.75
N LEU A 101 2.22 11.42 -24.12
CA LEU A 101 2.78 11.52 -22.77
C LEU A 101 1.95 10.77 -21.72
N HIS A 102 0.63 10.79 -21.85
CA HIS A 102 -0.24 9.98 -21.01
C HIS A 102 -0.05 8.48 -21.27
N ARG A 103 0.12 8.05 -22.52
CA ARG A 103 0.44 6.67 -22.87
C ARG A 103 1.77 6.24 -22.28
N ASP A 104 2.80 7.08 -22.33
CA ASP A 104 4.11 6.80 -21.73
C ASP A 104 4.02 6.68 -20.21
N PHE A 105 3.19 7.52 -19.58
CA PHE A 105 2.89 7.41 -18.15
C PHE A 105 2.21 6.07 -17.82
N VAL A 106 1.22 5.65 -18.62
CA VAL A 106 0.57 4.34 -18.52
C VAL A 106 1.55 3.20 -18.85
N ALA A 107 2.52 3.41 -19.73
CA ALA A 107 3.56 2.43 -20.03
C ALA A 107 4.55 2.24 -18.86
N ALA A 108 4.61 3.17 -17.91
CA ALA A 108 5.40 3.04 -16.69
C ALA A 108 4.69 2.20 -15.59
N LEU A 109 3.44 1.79 -15.80
CA LEU A 109 2.66 0.99 -14.84
C LEU A 109 3.25 -0.37 -14.47
N PRO A 110 4.02 -1.06 -15.34
CA PRO A 110 4.72 -2.25 -14.90
C PRO A 110 5.63 -2.00 -13.70
N LEU A 111 6.20 -0.80 -13.57
CA LEU A 111 7.00 -0.45 -12.40
C LEU A 111 6.15 -0.40 -11.13
N LEU A 112 4.91 0.13 -11.21
CA LEU A 112 3.99 0.12 -10.08
C LEU A 112 3.59 -1.32 -9.70
N GLY A 113 3.33 -2.18 -10.68
CA GLY A 113 3.06 -3.60 -10.46
C GLY A 113 4.22 -4.31 -9.78
N LEU A 114 5.46 -4.06 -10.23
CA LEU A 114 6.68 -4.62 -9.63
C LEU A 114 6.90 -4.13 -8.19
N LEU A 115 6.55 -2.88 -7.88
CA LEU A 115 6.61 -2.36 -6.51
C LEU A 115 5.67 -3.11 -5.57
N TYR A 116 4.42 -3.35 -5.98
CA TYR A 116 3.48 -4.16 -5.20
C TYR A 116 3.92 -5.62 -5.11
N LEU A 117 4.45 -6.20 -6.19
CA LEU A 117 4.99 -7.56 -6.15
C LEU A 117 6.14 -7.68 -5.13
N ALA A 118 7.04 -6.70 -5.11
CA ALA A 118 8.13 -6.65 -4.13
C ALA A 118 7.62 -6.47 -2.70
N ALA A 119 6.61 -5.61 -2.49
CA ALA A 119 5.95 -5.46 -1.19
C ALA A 119 5.32 -6.78 -0.71
N GLY A 120 4.65 -7.49 -1.62
CA GLY A 120 4.03 -8.78 -1.33
C GLY A 120 5.05 -9.85 -0.91
N VAL A 121 6.21 -9.89 -1.56
CA VAL A 121 7.35 -10.72 -1.13
C VAL A 121 7.83 -10.30 0.27
N GLY A 122 7.90 -9.00 0.54
CA GLY A 122 8.27 -8.44 1.84
C GLY A 122 7.40 -8.96 2.99
N HIS A 123 6.09 -9.10 2.78
CA HIS A 123 5.16 -9.65 3.77
C HIS A 123 5.50 -11.08 4.22
N PHE A 124 6.19 -11.87 3.38
CA PHE A 124 6.67 -13.21 3.74
C PHE A 124 8.11 -13.20 4.23
N ALA A 125 8.96 -12.33 3.68
CA ALA A 125 10.36 -12.21 4.04
C ALA A 125 10.55 -11.65 5.46
N ASP A 126 9.67 -10.74 5.88
CA ASP A 126 9.72 -10.11 7.21
C ASP A 126 8.32 -10.03 7.85
N ALA A 127 7.66 -11.19 7.97
CA ALA A 127 6.29 -11.26 8.46
C ALA A 127 6.11 -10.65 9.87
N GLU A 128 7.11 -10.75 10.73
CA GLU A 128 7.07 -10.18 12.08
C GLU A 128 7.01 -8.66 12.07
N ALA A 129 7.70 -8.00 11.13
CA ALA A 129 7.65 -6.55 10.99
C ALA A 129 6.25 -6.04 10.67
N PHE A 130 5.54 -6.74 9.78
CA PHE A 130 4.16 -6.38 9.43
C PHE A 130 3.16 -6.75 10.53
N ARG A 131 3.39 -7.86 11.26
CA ARG A 131 2.58 -8.23 12.43
C ARG A 131 2.69 -7.20 13.55
N ALA A 132 3.87 -6.60 13.73
CA ALA A 132 4.11 -5.60 14.78
C ALA A 132 3.27 -4.32 14.62
N ILE A 133 2.84 -4.00 13.40
CA ILE A 133 2.00 -2.83 13.10
C ILE A 133 0.53 -3.20 12.85
N TYR A 134 0.15 -4.46 13.08
CA TYR A 134 -1.25 -4.89 12.99
C TYR A 134 -2.04 -4.40 14.22
N PRO A 135 -3.17 -3.69 14.06
CA PRO A 135 -3.93 -3.16 15.20
C PRO A 135 -4.54 -4.31 16.03
N PRO A 136 -4.28 -4.37 17.34
CA PRO A 136 -4.91 -5.34 18.24
C PRO A 136 -6.45 -5.25 18.26
N VAL A 137 -7.12 -6.33 18.68
CA VAL A 137 -8.58 -6.31 18.84
C VAL A 137 -8.98 -5.25 19.87
N GLY A 138 -9.96 -4.42 19.52
CA GLY A 138 -10.46 -3.31 20.34
C GLY A 138 -9.77 -1.97 20.08
N THR A 139 -8.76 -1.88 19.20
CA THR A 139 -8.13 -0.59 18.86
C THR A 139 -9.17 0.45 18.41
N TRP A 140 -9.03 1.68 18.90
CA TRP A 140 -9.96 2.79 18.72
C TRP A 140 -11.41 2.53 19.19
N GLY A 141 -11.67 1.45 19.94
CA GLY A 141 -13.04 1.06 20.37
C GLY A 141 -13.95 0.54 19.25
N LEU A 142 -13.41 0.31 18.04
CA LEU A 142 -14.19 -0.12 16.86
C LEU A 142 -13.51 -1.21 16.02
N TRP A 143 -12.23 -1.51 16.28
CA TRP A 143 -11.48 -2.49 15.50
C TRP A 143 -11.67 -3.92 16.02
N TYR A 144 -12.61 -4.64 15.41
CA TYR A 144 -12.91 -6.04 15.76
C TYR A 144 -12.80 -6.96 14.54
N LEU A 145 -11.74 -6.79 13.75
CA LEU A 145 -11.51 -7.59 12.55
C LEU A 145 -11.24 -9.06 12.94
N PRO A 146 -12.04 -10.04 12.49
CA PRO A 146 -11.81 -11.45 12.82
C PRO A 146 -10.55 -11.98 12.16
N GLY A 147 -9.90 -12.96 12.79
CA GLY A 147 -8.64 -13.55 12.33
C GLY A 147 -7.43 -13.07 13.14
N SER A 148 -6.26 -13.63 12.84
CA SER A 148 -4.99 -13.25 13.47
C SER A 148 -4.22 -12.25 12.62
N ALA A 149 -3.29 -11.52 13.24
CA ALA A 149 -2.32 -10.70 12.52
C ALA A 149 -1.57 -11.52 11.46
N GLU A 150 -1.18 -12.76 11.80
CA GLU A 150 -0.53 -13.69 10.88
C GLU A 150 -1.37 -13.97 9.62
N PHE A 151 -2.66 -14.25 9.79
CA PHE A 151 -3.57 -14.51 8.67
C PHE A 151 -3.67 -13.29 7.73
N HIS A 152 -3.91 -12.11 8.28
CA HIS A 152 -4.09 -10.88 7.49
C HIS A 152 -2.80 -10.42 6.82
N VAL A 153 -1.65 -10.54 7.49
CA VAL A 153 -0.34 -10.23 6.91
C VAL A 153 -0.02 -11.17 5.75
N ALA A 154 -0.28 -12.48 5.90
CA ALA A 154 -0.06 -13.44 4.83
C ALA A 154 -0.98 -13.18 3.63
N TRP A 155 -2.28 -12.92 3.85
CA TRP A 155 -3.20 -12.61 2.76
C TRP A 155 -2.90 -11.28 2.08
N THR A 156 -2.43 -10.28 2.83
CA THR A 156 -1.95 -9.03 2.24
C THR A 156 -0.80 -9.32 1.26
N GLY A 157 0.19 -10.11 1.69
CA GLY A 157 1.30 -10.51 0.82
C GLY A 157 0.86 -11.24 -0.46
N VAL A 158 -0.10 -12.17 -0.37
CA VAL A 158 -0.65 -12.84 -1.56
C VAL A 158 -1.38 -11.84 -2.46
N ALA A 159 -2.22 -10.97 -1.90
CA ALA A 159 -2.98 -9.99 -2.66
C ALA A 159 -2.06 -8.99 -3.39
N GLU A 160 -0.98 -8.55 -2.75
CA GLU A 160 0.05 -7.71 -3.36
C GLU A 160 0.83 -8.43 -4.47
N CYS A 161 1.19 -9.70 -4.27
CA CYS A 161 1.85 -10.51 -5.30
C CYS A 161 0.95 -10.71 -6.53
N LEU A 162 -0.31 -11.08 -6.33
CA LEU A 162 -1.25 -11.31 -7.42
C LEU A 162 -1.65 -10.00 -8.12
N GLY A 163 -1.98 -8.96 -7.34
CA GLY A 163 -2.32 -7.65 -7.86
C GLY A 163 -1.14 -7.00 -8.57
N GLY A 164 0.04 -6.98 -7.95
CA GLY A 164 1.26 -6.42 -8.52
C GLY A 164 1.75 -7.18 -9.75
N GLY A 165 1.79 -8.52 -9.68
CA GLY A 165 2.15 -9.37 -10.81
C GLY A 165 1.18 -9.22 -11.99
N GLY A 166 -0.12 -9.18 -11.73
CA GLY A 166 -1.12 -8.96 -12.77
C GLY A 166 -1.04 -7.56 -13.38
N LEU A 167 -0.81 -6.51 -12.59
CA LEU A 167 -0.62 -5.15 -13.10
C LEU A 167 0.65 -5.05 -13.97
N ALA A 168 1.74 -5.71 -13.56
CA ALA A 168 2.97 -5.73 -14.32
C ALA A 168 2.82 -6.48 -15.65
N LEU A 169 2.20 -7.65 -15.62
CA LEU A 169 1.94 -8.46 -16.82
C LEU A 169 0.96 -7.76 -17.77
N GLY A 170 -0.14 -7.22 -17.24
CA GLY A 170 -1.15 -6.49 -18.01
C GLY A 170 -0.55 -5.27 -18.72
N GLY A 171 0.23 -4.46 -18.00
CA GLY A 171 0.94 -3.33 -18.58
C GLY A 171 1.98 -3.73 -19.64
N LEU A 172 2.71 -4.83 -19.42
CA LEU A 172 3.68 -5.34 -20.40
C LEU A 172 3.00 -5.83 -21.68
N LEU A 173 1.92 -6.60 -21.57
CA LEU A 173 1.17 -7.10 -22.72
C LEU A 173 0.60 -5.95 -23.56
N SER A 174 -0.01 -4.95 -22.89
CA SER A 174 -0.51 -3.75 -23.55
C SER A 174 0.62 -2.93 -24.20
N GLY A 175 1.77 -2.81 -23.55
CA GLY A 175 2.92 -2.08 -24.09
C GLY A 175 3.57 -2.77 -25.30
N LEU A 176 3.51 -4.10 -25.38
CA LEU A 176 4.00 -4.89 -26.51
C LEU A 176 2.97 -5.03 -27.64
N GLY A 177 1.74 -4.52 -27.48
CA GLY A 177 0.65 -4.69 -28.44
C GLY A 177 0.24 -6.15 -28.62
N VAL A 178 0.39 -6.97 -27.57
CA VAL A 178 -0.02 -8.38 -27.61
C VAL A 178 -1.52 -8.44 -27.40
N GLU A 179 -2.25 -8.51 -28.51
CA GLU A 179 -3.70 -8.76 -28.55
C GLU A 179 -3.99 -10.23 -28.24
N ALA A 180 -3.92 -10.58 -26.96
CA ALA A 180 -4.39 -11.87 -26.46
C ALA A 180 -5.88 -11.72 -26.10
N GLU A 181 -6.75 -12.37 -26.87
CA GLU A 181 -8.16 -12.51 -26.51
C GLU A 181 -8.31 -13.62 -25.46
N GLY A 182 -9.03 -13.31 -24.38
CA GLY A 182 -9.35 -14.25 -23.32
C GLY A 182 -10.50 -15.18 -23.71
N ALA A 183 -10.82 -16.15 -22.85
CA ALA A 183 -11.93 -17.09 -23.04
C ALA A 183 -13.32 -16.41 -23.21
N LEU A 184 -13.43 -15.13 -22.83
CA LEU A 184 -14.63 -14.30 -22.96
C LEU A 184 -14.57 -13.33 -24.15
N GLY A 185 -13.57 -13.42 -25.04
CA GLY A 185 -13.38 -12.47 -26.15
C GLY A 185 -12.96 -11.07 -25.71
N LEU A 186 -12.44 -10.93 -24.48
CA LEU A 186 -11.99 -9.66 -23.91
C LEU A 186 -10.46 -9.53 -24.04
N PRO A 187 -9.92 -8.32 -24.25
CA PRO A 187 -8.48 -8.10 -24.28
C PRO A 187 -7.88 -8.40 -22.90
N VAL A 188 -7.08 -9.47 -22.82
CA VAL A 188 -6.54 -10.01 -21.56
C VAL A 188 -5.73 -8.94 -20.82
N GLY A 189 -4.94 -8.15 -21.55
CA GLY A 189 -4.11 -7.09 -20.96
C GLY A 189 -4.93 -6.00 -20.25
N GLY A 190 -6.02 -5.54 -20.88
CA GLY A 190 -6.91 -4.53 -20.32
C GLY A 190 -7.67 -5.03 -19.09
N LEU A 191 -8.26 -6.22 -19.18
CA LEU A 191 -8.99 -6.83 -18.07
C LEU A 191 -8.07 -7.13 -16.87
N LEU A 192 -6.88 -7.69 -17.13
CA LEU A 192 -5.90 -7.99 -16.09
C LEU A 192 -5.44 -6.71 -15.39
N THR A 193 -5.15 -5.66 -16.15
CA THR A 193 -4.79 -4.33 -15.60
C THR A 193 -5.92 -3.78 -14.73
N ALA A 194 -7.17 -3.81 -15.22
CA ALA A 194 -8.32 -3.30 -14.49
C ALA A 194 -8.57 -4.06 -13.17
N ALA A 195 -8.59 -5.40 -13.23
CA ALA A 195 -8.82 -6.26 -12.07
C ALA A 195 -7.70 -6.12 -11.03
N SER A 196 -6.44 -6.12 -11.48
CA SER A 196 -5.28 -5.92 -10.61
C SER A 196 -5.27 -4.54 -9.95
N ALA A 197 -5.52 -3.48 -10.72
CA ALA A 197 -5.59 -2.12 -10.18
C ALA A 197 -6.74 -1.97 -9.17
N GLY A 198 -7.92 -2.51 -9.48
CA GLY A 198 -9.06 -2.52 -8.57
C GLY A 198 -8.81 -3.33 -7.29
N GLY A 199 -8.18 -4.49 -7.42
CA GLY A 199 -7.78 -5.32 -6.28
C GLY A 199 -6.77 -4.60 -5.37
N LEU A 200 -5.73 -4.00 -5.95
CA LEU A 200 -4.73 -3.23 -5.20
C LEU A 200 -5.32 -1.96 -4.59
N PHE A 201 -6.31 -1.32 -5.23
CA PHE A 201 -7.04 -0.19 -4.66
C PHE A 201 -7.77 -0.62 -3.38
N LEU A 202 -8.56 -1.69 -3.45
CA LEU A 202 -9.30 -2.23 -2.30
C LEU A 202 -8.34 -2.70 -1.20
N LEU A 203 -7.23 -3.32 -1.59
CA LEU A 203 -6.20 -3.74 -0.65
C LEU A 203 -5.58 -2.54 0.09
N THR A 204 -5.23 -1.48 -0.64
CA THR A 204 -4.68 -0.24 -0.06
C THR A 204 -5.64 0.35 0.97
N VAL A 205 -6.94 0.38 0.67
CA VAL A 205 -7.97 0.78 1.63
C VAL A 205 -7.97 -0.16 2.83
N ALA A 206 -7.97 -1.49 2.62
CA ALA A 206 -8.04 -2.49 3.69
C ALA A 206 -6.81 -2.47 4.64
N VAL A 207 -5.62 -2.15 4.15
CA VAL A 207 -4.39 -2.08 4.96
C VAL A 207 -4.14 -0.69 5.59
N THR A 208 -4.95 0.32 5.23
CA THR A 208 -4.89 1.67 5.83
C THR A 208 -4.93 1.70 7.36
N PRO A 209 -5.68 0.82 8.06
CA PRO A 209 -5.71 0.80 9.52
C PRO A 209 -4.33 0.60 10.15
N ALA A 210 -3.44 -0.18 9.53
CA ALA A 210 -2.07 -0.32 10.01
C ALA A 210 -1.33 1.03 10.03
N ASN A 211 -1.52 1.85 8.98
CA ASN A 211 -0.90 3.18 8.88
C ASN A 211 -1.44 4.14 9.95
N ILE A 212 -2.75 4.11 10.19
CA ILE A 212 -3.40 4.90 11.25
C ILE A 212 -2.91 4.42 12.62
N TYR A 213 -2.71 3.12 12.81
CA TYR A 213 -2.25 2.55 14.08
C TYR A 213 -0.80 2.94 14.39
N MET A 214 0.08 2.90 13.39
CA MET A 214 1.45 3.42 13.54
C MET A 214 1.47 4.89 13.98
N PHE A 215 0.56 5.72 13.45
CA PHE A 215 0.46 7.14 13.84
C PHE A 215 -0.15 7.32 15.23
N THR A 216 -1.26 6.64 15.52
CA THR A 216 -2.06 6.85 16.74
C THR A 216 -1.47 6.20 17.98
N HIS A 217 -0.79 5.05 17.83
CA HIS A 217 -0.30 4.21 18.93
C HIS A 217 1.22 3.96 18.85
N GLY A 218 1.94 4.73 18.01
CA GLY A 218 3.40 4.65 17.91
C GLY A 218 3.94 3.29 17.46
N ALA A 219 3.13 2.45 16.81
CA ALA A 219 3.57 1.15 16.35
C ALA A 219 4.67 1.29 15.28
N VAL A 220 5.73 0.51 15.42
CA VAL A 220 6.87 0.47 14.49
C VAL A 220 7.10 -0.96 14.00
N MET A 221 7.62 -1.08 12.79
CA MET A 221 8.01 -2.37 12.23
C MET A 221 9.21 -2.93 13.04
N SER A 222 9.21 -4.24 13.29
CA SER A 222 10.34 -4.89 13.99
C SER A 222 11.65 -4.67 13.23
N GLY A 223 12.70 -4.28 13.94
CA GLY A 223 14.00 -3.95 13.34
C GLY A 223 14.24 -2.45 13.13
N GLN A 224 13.22 -1.61 13.27
CA GLN A 224 13.41 -0.18 13.51
C GLN A 224 13.64 0.05 15.01
N ASP A 225 14.53 0.99 15.36
CA ASP A 225 14.84 1.31 16.76
C ASP A 225 13.55 1.69 17.49
N ALA A 226 13.06 0.78 18.35
CA ALA A 226 11.79 0.89 19.07
C ALA A 226 11.70 2.10 20.03
N GLY A 227 12.76 2.92 20.10
CA GLY A 227 12.80 4.19 20.85
C GLY A 227 12.71 5.45 19.98
N ALA A 228 12.75 5.34 18.65
CA ALA A 228 12.65 6.48 17.75
C ALA A 228 11.21 6.60 17.23
N ALA A 229 10.40 7.41 17.92
CA ALA A 229 9.08 7.78 17.43
C ALA A 229 9.17 8.33 15.99
N LEU A 230 8.38 7.75 15.08
CA LEU A 230 8.29 8.26 13.70
C LEU A 230 7.72 9.67 13.73
N GLY A 231 8.44 10.62 13.14
CA GLY A 231 8.02 12.02 13.13
C GLY A 231 6.74 12.25 12.32
N LEU A 232 6.01 13.32 12.62
CA LEU A 232 4.80 13.72 11.89
C LEU A 232 5.05 13.84 10.37
N SER A 233 6.24 14.30 9.95
CA SER A 233 6.61 14.39 8.54
C SER A 233 6.57 13.04 7.81
N PHE A 234 6.97 11.95 8.47
CA PHE A 234 6.90 10.60 7.91
C PHE A 234 5.45 10.18 7.68
N HIS A 235 4.57 10.40 8.66
CA HIS A 235 3.15 10.08 8.53
C HIS A 235 2.46 10.92 7.45
N CYS A 236 2.77 12.22 7.36
CA CYS A 236 2.27 13.09 6.30
C CYS A 236 2.75 12.63 4.91
N ALA A 237 4.02 12.24 4.77
CA ALA A 237 4.55 11.72 3.51
C ALA A 237 3.84 10.43 3.11
N ARG A 238 3.68 9.48 4.04
CA ARG A 238 2.96 8.22 3.81
C ARG A 238 1.50 8.45 3.41
N PHE A 239 0.81 9.37 4.09
CA PHE A 239 -0.55 9.77 3.73
C PHE A 239 -0.61 10.34 2.31
N GLY A 240 0.29 11.26 1.95
CA GLY A 240 0.36 11.84 0.61
C GLY A 240 0.63 10.79 -0.48
N ILE A 241 1.58 9.88 -0.26
CA ILE A 241 1.85 8.76 -1.18
C ILE A 241 0.59 7.89 -1.34
N GLN A 242 -0.10 7.59 -0.25
CA GLN A 242 -1.29 6.75 -0.28
C GLN A 242 -2.44 7.41 -1.05
N VAL A 243 -2.62 8.73 -0.92
CA VAL A 243 -3.57 9.51 -1.75
C VAL A 243 -3.23 9.38 -3.22
N VAL A 244 -1.96 9.53 -3.59
CA VAL A 244 -1.51 9.39 -4.99
C VAL A 244 -1.74 7.98 -5.49
N LEU A 245 -1.35 6.95 -4.73
CA LEU A 245 -1.52 5.55 -5.10
C LEU A 245 -2.99 5.18 -5.31
N LEU A 246 -3.88 5.56 -4.37
CA LEU A 246 -5.32 5.32 -4.51
C LEU A 246 -5.89 6.02 -5.74
N SER A 247 -5.47 7.25 -6.01
CA SER A 247 -5.92 8.00 -7.18
C SER A 247 -5.47 7.32 -8.48
N LEU A 248 -4.20 6.91 -8.55
CA LEU A 248 -3.65 6.19 -9.70
C LEU A 248 -4.37 4.87 -9.92
N LEU A 249 -4.49 4.03 -8.89
CA LEU A 249 -5.16 2.74 -9.00
C LEU A 249 -6.64 2.88 -9.39
N ALA A 250 -7.33 3.90 -8.87
CA ALA A 250 -8.71 4.20 -9.25
C ALA A 250 -8.81 4.62 -10.73
N THR A 251 -7.94 5.50 -11.20
CA THR A 251 -7.88 5.90 -12.62
C THR A 251 -7.60 4.69 -13.52
N LEU A 252 -6.66 3.82 -13.15
CA LEU A 252 -6.33 2.63 -13.93
C LEU A 252 -7.45 1.61 -13.97
N ALA A 253 -8.04 1.30 -12.82
CA ALA A 253 -9.17 0.39 -12.74
C ALA A 253 -10.33 0.88 -13.61
N ARG A 254 -10.63 2.19 -13.55
CA ARG A 254 -11.67 2.84 -14.36
C ARG A 254 -11.33 2.78 -15.84
N ASP A 255 -10.21 3.38 -16.25
CA ASP A 255 -9.87 3.57 -17.65
C ASP A 255 -9.63 2.23 -18.37
N SER A 256 -8.92 1.28 -17.75
CA SER A 256 -8.70 -0.04 -18.35
C SER A 256 -9.97 -0.88 -18.45
N PHE A 257 -10.93 -0.70 -17.54
CA PHE A 257 -12.23 -1.34 -17.65
C PHE A 257 -13.03 -0.78 -18.84
N TYR A 258 -13.03 0.54 -19.02
CA TYR A 258 -13.66 1.17 -20.18
C TYR A 258 -13.02 0.73 -21.49
N TYR A 259 -11.69 0.59 -21.58
CA TYR A 259 -11.05 0.08 -22.79
C TYR A 259 -11.33 -1.41 -23.05
N ALA A 260 -11.45 -2.22 -22.00
CA ALA A 260 -11.75 -3.64 -22.16
C ALA A 260 -13.20 -3.92 -22.59
N TRP A 261 -14.15 -3.04 -22.24
CA TRP A 261 -15.59 -3.30 -22.38
C TRP A 261 -16.34 -2.26 -23.24
N GLY A 262 -15.92 -1.00 -23.22
CA GLY A 262 -16.60 0.12 -23.88
C GLY A 262 -16.56 0.04 -25.40
N ASP A 263 -15.45 -0.43 -25.97
CA ASP A 263 -15.29 -0.58 -27.42
C ASP A 263 -16.13 -1.73 -28.01
N GLN A 264 -16.76 -2.58 -27.18
CA GLN A 264 -17.62 -3.68 -27.63
C GLN A 264 -19.13 -3.34 -27.62
N LEU A 265 -19.51 -2.12 -27.21
CA LEU A 265 -20.91 -1.72 -27.08
C LEU A 265 -21.41 -0.78 -28.20
N ASP A 266 -20.56 -0.47 -29.19
CA ASP A 266 -20.91 0.27 -30.42
C ASP A 266 -21.05 -0.69 -31.63
#